data_AF-A0A392MP93-F1
#
_entry.id   AF-A0A392MP93-F1
#
_cell.length_a   1.000
_cell.length_b   1.000
_cell.length_c   1.000
_cell.angle_alpha   90.00
_cell.angle_beta   90.00
_cell.angle_gamma   90.00
#
_symmetry.space_group_name_H-M   'P 1'
#
loop_
_entity.id
_entity.type
_entity.pdbx_description
1 polymer ?
#
loop_
_entity_poly.entity_id
_entity_poly.type
_entity_poly.pdbx_seq_one_letter_code
_entity_poly.pdbx_strand_id
1 'polypeptide(L)'
;MNMLGHELLELIEVGVLEEDDIERVMSAKFNPNRCGFERKGDIWIRRGRKPDGVCLVVGTGTRGFENNSISDVIFSSSTVKKVGDSKAQYFWEAFPAGSDPLDRTTYMFTYVEPQPGSPKLEELLAEYWNLMPEYQA
;
A
#
# COMPACT_ATOMS: atom_id res chain seq x y z
N MET A 1 8.99 19.29 11.33
CA MET A 1 8.62 18.32 10.28
C MET A 1 9.22 16.97 10.67
N ASN A 2 8.41 15.92 10.81
CA ASN A 2 8.91 14.58 11.10
C ASN A 2 9.53 13.98 9.82
N MET A 3 10.39 12.97 9.96
CA MET A 3 11.11 12.33 8.85
C MET A 3 10.18 11.80 7.74
N LEU A 4 8.96 11.40 8.11
CA LEU A 4 7.88 10.98 7.20
C LEU A 4 7.53 12.06 6.17
N GLY A 5 7.55 13.34 6.55
CA GLY A 5 7.22 14.43 5.65
C GLY A 5 8.22 14.59 4.50
N HIS A 6 9.51 14.33 4.75
CA HIS A 6 10.51 14.37 3.69
C HIS A 6 10.39 13.19 2.72
N GLU A 7 10.12 11.98 3.23
CA GLU A 7 9.90 10.79 2.39
C GLU A 7 8.65 10.94 1.50
N LEU A 8 7.57 11.54 2.01
CA LEU A 8 6.38 11.83 1.20
C LEU A 8 6.63 12.88 0.11
N LEU A 9 7.45 13.89 0.40
CA LEU A 9 7.85 14.87 -0.62
C LEU A 9 8.67 14.23 -1.75
N GLU A 10 9.49 13.22 -1.46
CA GLU A 10 10.19 12.46 -2.51
C GLU A 10 9.22 11.71 -3.43
N LEU A 11 8.11 11.20 -2.89
CA LEU A 11 7.05 10.55 -3.68
C LEU A 11 6.28 11.54 -4.55
N ILE A 12 6.13 12.79 -4.11
CA ILE A 12 5.61 13.87 -4.94
C ILE A 12 6.60 14.24 -6.04
N GLU A 13 7.88 14.33 -5.71
CA GLU A 13 8.94 14.64 -6.69
C GLU A 13 8.95 13.62 -7.84
N VAL A 14 8.72 12.34 -7.56
CA VAL A 14 8.63 11.29 -8.58
C VAL A 14 7.23 11.12 -9.19
N GLY A 15 6.24 11.89 -8.74
CA GLY A 15 4.88 11.91 -9.28
C GLY A 15 3.99 10.74 -8.87
N VAL A 16 4.37 9.97 -7.84
CA VAL A 16 3.57 8.85 -7.30
C VAL A 16 2.40 9.36 -6.44
N LEU A 17 2.58 10.53 -5.81
CA LEU A 17 1.58 11.26 -5.02
C LEU A 17 1.47 12.69 -5.53
N GLU A 18 0.32 13.31 -5.31
CA GLU A 18 0.10 14.75 -5.46
C GLU A 18 0.21 15.46 -4.09
N GLU A 19 0.43 16.78 -4.06
CA GLU A 19 0.50 17.54 -2.79
C GLU A 19 -0.78 17.36 -1.95
N ASP A 20 -1.93 17.36 -2.61
CA ASP A 20 -3.24 17.13 -2.00
C ASP A 20 -3.41 15.70 -1.46
N ASP A 21 -2.61 14.73 -1.93
CA ASP A 21 -2.64 13.35 -1.43
C ASP A 21 -2.01 13.23 -0.05
N ILE A 22 -1.08 14.12 0.34
CA ILE A 22 -0.41 14.04 1.65
C ILE A 22 -1.44 14.07 2.79
N GLU A 23 -2.42 14.96 2.71
CA GLU A 23 -3.46 15.07 3.75
C GLU A 23 -4.35 13.82 3.81
N ARG A 24 -4.56 13.14 2.68
CA ARG A 24 -5.40 11.93 2.58
C ARG A 24 -4.66 10.65 2.96
N VAL A 25 -3.39 10.52 2.56
CA VAL A 25 -2.54 9.35 2.82
C VAL A 25 -2.13 9.30 4.31
N MET A 26 -2.01 10.44 4.98
CA MET A 26 -1.67 10.51 6.41
C MET A 26 -2.85 10.34 7.38
N SER A 27 -3.84 9.50 7.08
CA SER A 27 -4.94 9.21 8.04
C SER A 27 -4.49 8.33 9.23
N ALA A 28 -3.38 7.61 9.09
CA ALA A 28 -2.70 6.91 10.17
C ALA A 28 -1.18 7.11 10.05
N LYS A 29 -0.51 7.42 11.16
CA LYS A 29 0.96 7.37 11.25
C LYS A 29 1.42 5.91 11.15
N PHE A 30 1.45 5.37 9.93
CA PHE A 30 2.19 4.16 9.66
C PHE A 30 3.67 4.54 9.67
N ASN A 31 4.45 3.91 10.55
CA ASN A 31 5.88 4.17 10.69
C ASN A 31 6.63 2.89 10.27
N PRO A 32 6.81 2.66 8.96
CA PRO A 32 7.17 1.34 8.44
C PRO A 32 8.53 0.81 8.90
N ASN A 33 9.32 1.59 9.67
CA ASN A 33 10.66 1.20 10.08
C ASN A 33 10.98 1.51 11.56
N ARG A 34 9.99 1.77 12.42
CA ARG A 34 10.24 2.05 13.85
C ARG A 34 10.17 0.80 14.70
N CYS A 35 11.31 0.10 14.85
CA CYS A 35 11.50 -0.80 15.98
C CYS A 35 11.99 0.02 17.19
N GLY A 36 11.09 0.27 18.15
CA GLY A 36 11.46 0.81 19.45
C GLY A 36 11.79 -0.32 20.41
N PHE A 37 13.03 -0.36 20.94
CA PHE A 37 13.34 -1.17 22.12
C PHE A 37 13.33 -0.26 23.34
N GLU A 38 12.70 -0.70 24.43
CA GLU A 38 12.50 0.03 25.70
C GLU A 38 13.74 0.76 26.25
N ARG A 39 14.95 0.34 25.85
CA ARG A 39 16.23 0.89 26.32
C ARG A 39 17.18 1.39 25.22
N LYS A 40 16.77 1.36 23.93
CA LYS A 40 17.64 1.80 22.81
C LYS A 40 17.13 3.01 22.04
N GLY A 41 15.97 3.55 22.42
CA GLY A 41 15.34 4.65 21.68
C GLY A 41 14.94 4.24 20.26
N ASP A 42 14.55 5.22 19.45
CA ASP A 42 14.20 5.01 18.05
C ASP A 42 15.45 4.76 17.20
N ILE A 43 15.50 3.60 16.54
CA ILE A 43 16.57 3.29 15.58
C ILE A 43 16.07 3.56 14.17
N TRP A 44 16.64 4.58 13.53
CA TRP A 44 16.34 4.95 12.14
C TRP A 44 17.37 4.33 11.20
N ILE A 45 16.97 3.40 10.35
CA ILE A 45 17.90 2.57 9.57
C ILE A 45 18.39 3.30 8.30
N ARG A 46 17.63 4.27 7.76
CA ARG A 46 17.89 4.83 6.41
C ARG A 46 18.64 6.17 6.33
N ARG A 47 18.84 6.89 7.44
CA ARG A 47 19.64 8.16 7.50
C ARG A 47 19.39 9.15 6.34
N GLY A 48 18.14 9.29 5.88
CA GLY A 48 17.78 10.22 4.78
C GLY A 48 18.16 9.74 3.37
N ARG A 49 18.52 8.46 3.19
CA ARG A 49 18.71 7.87 1.87
C ARG A 49 17.35 7.55 1.24
N LYS A 50 17.17 7.97 -0.02
CA LYS A 50 15.97 7.65 -0.82
C LYS A 50 15.70 6.14 -0.82
N PRO A 51 14.43 5.70 -0.76
CA PRO A 51 14.07 4.29 -0.87
C PRO A 51 14.50 3.71 -2.22
N ASP A 52 15.21 2.57 -2.22
CA ASP A 52 15.52 1.83 -3.46
C ASP A 52 14.27 1.12 -4.06
N GLY A 53 13.16 1.10 -3.32
CA GLY A 53 11.90 0.49 -3.70
C GLY A 53 10.79 0.87 -2.73
N VAL A 54 9.56 0.92 -3.22
CA VAL A 54 8.35 1.25 -2.47
C VAL A 54 7.30 0.16 -2.65
N CYS A 55 6.55 -0.12 -1.59
CA CYS A 55 5.35 -0.94 -1.65
C CYS A 55 4.15 0.00 -1.69
N LEU A 56 3.44 0.03 -2.81
CA LEU A 56 2.19 0.78 -2.94
C LEU A 56 1.04 -0.15 -2.53
N VAL A 57 0.21 0.31 -1.60
CA VAL A 57 -0.89 -0.49 -1.04
C VAL A 57 -2.17 0.34 -1.13
N VAL A 58 -3.23 -0.27 -1.67
CA VAL A 58 -4.60 0.25 -1.63
C VAL A 58 -5.50 -0.81 -1.04
N GLY A 59 -6.60 -0.42 -0.41
CA GLY A 59 -7.55 -1.40 0.10
C GLY A 59 -8.74 -0.79 0.78
N THR A 60 -9.70 -1.64 1.08
CA THR A 60 -10.97 -1.24 1.70
C THR A 60 -11.41 -2.26 2.74
N GLY A 61 -12.19 -1.80 3.72
CA GLY A 61 -13.01 -2.64 4.58
C GLY A 61 -14.43 -2.65 4.03
N THR A 62 -14.93 -3.81 3.67
CA THR A 62 -16.22 -4.00 3.00
C THR A 62 -17.07 -5.04 3.71
N ARG A 63 -18.40 -4.98 3.53
CA ARG A 63 -19.35 -5.91 4.16
C ARG A 63 -20.00 -6.81 3.13
N GLY A 64 -20.55 -7.93 3.59
CA GLY A 64 -21.41 -8.81 2.78
C GLY A 64 -20.72 -10.06 2.25
N PHE A 65 -19.57 -10.45 2.83
CA PHE A 65 -18.87 -11.67 2.44
C PHE A 65 -19.41 -12.86 3.25
N GLU A 66 -20.28 -13.67 2.64
CA GLU A 66 -20.89 -14.83 3.31
C GLU A 66 -19.85 -15.91 3.68
N ASN A 67 -18.83 -16.10 2.84
CA ASN A 67 -17.74 -17.05 3.06
C ASN A 67 -16.46 -16.32 3.51
N ASN A 68 -16.41 -15.90 4.78
CA ASN A 68 -15.35 -15.06 5.34
C ASN A 68 -14.69 -15.68 6.59
N SER A 69 -14.33 -16.96 6.53
CA SER A 69 -13.70 -17.68 7.64
C SER A 69 -12.18 -17.88 7.46
N ILE A 70 -11.64 -17.53 6.30
CA ILE A 70 -10.23 -17.70 5.94
C ILE A 70 -9.62 -16.38 5.48
N SER A 71 -8.30 -16.29 5.64
CA SER A 71 -7.51 -15.15 5.21
C SER A 71 -6.53 -15.55 4.11
N ASP A 72 -6.37 -14.67 3.13
CA ASP A 72 -5.35 -14.76 2.10
C ASP A 72 -4.15 -13.95 2.58
N VAL A 73 -3.03 -14.61 2.88
CA VAL A 73 -1.82 -13.94 3.37
C VAL A 73 -1.09 -13.25 2.22
N ILE A 74 -0.88 -13.98 1.12
CA ILE A 74 -0.36 -13.45 -0.14
C ILE A 74 -0.98 -14.26 -1.27
N PHE A 75 -1.75 -13.60 -2.14
CA PHE A 75 -2.27 -14.16 -3.37
C PHE A 75 -1.85 -13.31 -4.57
N SER A 76 -1.55 -13.92 -5.71
CA SER A 76 -1.28 -13.18 -6.95
C SER A 76 -2.06 -13.81 -8.09
N SER A 77 -3.01 -13.05 -8.64
CA SER A 77 -3.77 -13.39 -9.85
C SER A 77 -3.15 -12.86 -11.13
N SER A 78 -2.08 -12.06 -11.04
CA SER A 78 -1.54 -11.32 -12.18
C SER A 78 -0.12 -11.76 -12.55
N THR A 79 0.15 -11.82 -13.86
CA THR A 79 1.53 -11.82 -14.36
C THR A 79 2.12 -10.41 -14.26
N VAL A 80 3.45 -10.31 -14.22
CA VAL A 80 4.14 -9.01 -14.29
C VAL A 80 3.65 -8.23 -15.52
N LYS A 81 3.20 -7.01 -15.30
CA LYS A 81 2.70 -6.10 -16.35
C LYS A 81 3.46 -4.78 -16.34
N LYS A 82 3.44 -4.09 -17.48
CA LYS A 82 3.96 -2.71 -17.59
C LYS A 82 2.86 -1.76 -17.13
N VAL A 83 3.16 -0.91 -16.15
CA VAL A 83 2.25 0.14 -15.63
C VAL A 83 3.05 1.43 -15.59
N GLY A 84 2.65 2.42 -16.38
CA GLY A 84 3.51 3.55 -16.72
C GLY A 84 4.83 3.06 -17.33
N ASP A 85 5.96 3.50 -16.78
CA ASP A 85 7.30 3.02 -17.16
C ASP A 85 7.87 1.94 -16.23
N SER A 86 7.07 1.50 -15.24
CA SER A 86 7.46 0.49 -14.27
C SER A 86 6.92 -0.90 -14.61
N LYS A 87 7.58 -1.93 -14.08
CA LYS A 87 7.06 -3.30 -14.08
C LYS A 87 6.40 -3.56 -12.73
N ALA A 88 5.14 -3.95 -12.74
CA ALA A 88 4.35 -4.19 -11.54
C ALA A 88 3.72 -5.58 -11.57
N GLN A 89 3.64 -6.22 -10.41
CA GLN A 89 2.85 -7.41 -10.19
C GLN A 89 1.96 -7.16 -8.99
N TYR A 90 0.68 -7.49 -9.12
CA TYR A 90 -0.29 -7.26 -8.07
C TYR A 90 -0.41 -8.47 -7.17
N PHE A 91 -0.39 -8.17 -5.88
CA PHE A 91 -0.58 -9.10 -4.79
C PHE A 91 -1.78 -8.67 -3.97
N TRP A 92 -2.47 -9.64 -3.40
CA TRP A 92 -3.65 -9.45 -2.58
C TRP A 92 -3.43 -10.03 -1.20
N GLU A 93 -3.97 -9.34 -0.22
CA GLU A 93 -4.14 -9.83 1.15
C GLU A 93 -5.58 -9.54 1.55
N ALA A 94 -6.27 -10.51 2.17
CA ALA A 94 -7.61 -10.28 2.67
C ALA A 94 -7.87 -11.07 3.94
N PHE A 95 -8.57 -10.47 4.88
CA PHE A 95 -8.88 -11.09 6.17
C PHE A 95 -10.24 -10.63 6.70
N PRO A 96 -10.92 -11.49 7.47
CA PRO A 96 -12.08 -11.08 8.25
C PRO A 96 -11.70 -9.94 9.19
N ALA A 97 -12.50 -8.88 9.23
CA ALA A 97 -12.19 -7.68 9.99
C ALA A 97 -13.44 -7.16 10.71
N GLY A 98 -13.26 -6.31 11.72
CA GLY A 98 -14.39 -5.73 12.44
C GLY A 98 -15.09 -6.69 13.41
N SER A 99 -16.29 -6.30 13.85
CA SER A 99 -17.12 -7.06 14.80
C SER A 99 -18.17 -7.94 14.13
N ASP A 100 -18.44 -7.72 12.83
CA ASP A 100 -19.39 -8.49 12.04
C ASP A 100 -18.65 -9.58 11.26
N PRO A 101 -19.08 -10.85 11.30
CA PRO A 101 -18.46 -11.94 10.53
C PRO A 101 -18.44 -11.70 9.01
N LEU A 102 -19.30 -10.83 8.49
CA LEU A 102 -19.40 -10.48 7.07
C LEU A 102 -18.48 -9.33 6.65
N ASP A 103 -17.79 -8.70 7.61
CA ASP A 103 -16.85 -7.61 7.36
C ASP A 103 -15.48 -8.20 6.96
N ARG A 104 -14.94 -7.75 5.81
CA ARG A 104 -13.66 -8.22 5.26
C ARG A 104 -12.82 -7.03 4.84
N THR A 105 -11.58 -7.00 5.28
CA THR A 105 -10.57 -6.07 4.78
C THR A 105 -9.85 -6.71 3.61
N THR A 106 -9.67 -5.96 2.52
CA THR A 106 -8.99 -6.40 1.32
C THR A 106 -7.97 -5.37 0.88
N TYR A 107 -6.71 -5.78 0.77
CA TYR A 107 -5.62 -5.00 0.23
C TYR A 107 -5.18 -5.55 -1.13
N MET A 108 -4.79 -4.65 -2.03
CA MET A 108 -3.98 -4.93 -3.20
C MET A 108 -2.70 -4.11 -3.11
N PHE A 109 -1.57 -4.74 -3.40
CA PHE A 109 -0.28 -4.08 -3.33
C PHE A 109 0.68 -4.50 -4.44
N THR A 110 1.65 -3.64 -4.70
CA THR A 110 2.73 -3.87 -5.66
C THR A 110 4.02 -3.26 -5.17
N TYR A 111 5.14 -3.85 -5.57
CA TYR A 111 6.47 -3.30 -5.36
C TYR A 111 6.95 -2.62 -6.64
N VAL A 112 7.42 -1.38 -6.53
CA VAL A 112 7.98 -0.62 -7.65
C VAL A 112 9.20 0.18 -7.22
N GLU A 113 10.04 0.54 -8.18
CA GLU A 113 11.08 1.56 -7.98
C GLU A 113 10.43 2.96 -8.00
N PRO A 114 10.76 3.86 -7.06
CA PRO A 114 10.24 5.23 -7.08
C PRO A 114 10.98 6.06 -8.14
N GLN A 115 10.40 6.12 -9.34
CA GLN A 115 10.95 6.83 -10.49
C GLN A 115 9.86 7.58 -11.26
N PRO A 116 10.19 8.59 -12.07
CA PRO A 116 9.22 9.21 -12.97
C PRO A 116 8.51 8.16 -13.84
N GLY A 117 7.18 8.26 -13.94
CA GLY A 117 6.37 7.28 -14.65
C GLY A 117 6.05 6.01 -13.86
N SER A 118 6.41 5.94 -12.57
CA SER A 118 5.87 4.93 -11.67
C SER A 118 4.36 5.12 -11.45
N PRO A 119 3.62 4.04 -11.13
CA PRO A 119 2.18 4.11 -10.99
C PRO A 119 1.79 5.05 -9.86
N LYS A 120 0.78 5.87 -10.10
CA LYS A 120 0.18 6.68 -9.05
C LYS A 120 -0.69 5.83 -8.13
N LEU A 121 -0.88 6.29 -6.89
CA LEU A 121 -1.78 5.60 -5.95
C LEU A 121 -3.24 5.59 -6.45
N GLU A 122 -3.68 6.66 -7.12
CA GLU A 122 -5.01 6.75 -7.75
C GLU A 122 -5.21 5.71 -8.86
N GLU A 123 -4.19 5.48 -9.70
CA GLU A 123 -4.22 4.47 -10.76
C GLU A 123 -4.30 3.06 -10.16
N LEU A 124 -3.53 2.82 -9.09
CA LEU A 124 -3.56 1.55 -8.36
C LEU A 124 -4.93 1.32 -7.72
N LEU A 125 -5.57 2.37 -7.19
CA LEU A 125 -6.92 2.30 -6.64
C LEU A 125 -7.98 2.02 -7.72
N ALA A 126 -7.84 2.60 -8.91
CA ALA A 126 -8.72 2.30 -10.04
C ALA A 126 -8.61 0.81 -10.46
N GLU A 127 -7.38 0.30 -10.55
CA GLU A 127 -7.13 -1.12 -10.83
C GLU A 127 -7.66 -2.05 -9.73
N TYR A 128 -7.55 -1.65 -8.47
CA TYR A 128 -8.12 -2.37 -7.33
C TYR A 128 -9.61 -2.61 -7.53
N TRP A 129 -10.37 -1.56 -7.87
CA TRP A 129 -11.81 -1.68 -8.09
C TRP A 129 -12.17 -2.54 -9.30
N ASN A 130 -11.37 -2.49 -10.36
CA ASN A 130 -11.57 -3.31 -11.54
C ASN A 130 -11.37 -4.81 -11.27
N LEU A 131 -10.38 -5.15 -10.43
CA LEU A 131 -9.96 -6.54 -10.19
C LEU A 131 -10.60 -7.17 -8.95
N MET A 132 -11.08 -6.38 -7.98
CA MET A 132 -11.66 -6.86 -6.73
C MET A 132 -12.80 -7.88 -6.95
N PRO A 133 -13.75 -7.69 -7.88
CA PRO A 133 -14.84 -8.65 -8.07
C PRO A 133 -14.36 -10.05 -8.49
N GLU A 134 -13.32 -10.13 -9.33
CA GLU A 134 -12.75 -11.42 -9.75
C GLU A 134 -11.96 -12.07 -8.61
N TYR A 135 -11.23 -11.27 -7.83
CA TYR A 135 -10.46 -11.78 -6.69
C TYR A 135 -11.35 -12.34 -5.57
N GLN A 136 -12.50 -11.70 -5.30
CA GLN A 136 -13.41 -12.08 -4.22
C GLN A 136 -14.58 -13.00 -4.67
N ALA A 137 -14.59 -13.44 -5.93
CA ALA A 137 -15.59 -14.36 -6.48
C ALA A 137 -15.39 -15.80 -5.97
#